data_AF-A0A537AFH9-F1
#
_entry.id   AF-A0A537AFH9-F1
#
_cell.length_a   1.000
_cell.length_b   1.000
_cell.length_c   1.000
_cell.angle_alpha   90.00
_cell.angle_beta   90.00
_cell.angle_gamma   90.00
#
_symmetry.space_group_name_H-M   'P 1'
#
loop_
_entity.id
_entity.type
_entity.pdbx_description
1 polymer ?
#
loop_
_entity_poly.entity_id
_entity_poly.type
_entity_poly.pdbx_seq_one_letter_code
_entity_poly.pdbx_strand_id
1 'polypeptide(L)'
;MTAPLAESLLTMLYRRWCEDKQSRAHPRRSASGTAQTCSGMAAVHYFVTGRVFAVRGGPPKISQVQHEQIATLGRVATRHEDEPGPPPDFAVEAWQIRDESASGLRLARVDPAASSRLILGQLLGIRLADAKAFLLCAVKWLSVSVEFELRIGVQILPGIPQGAAIRAAGANAAAEQYTPAFLLPAVAALQAPETLVVPPGWFKPNREIEVLTERSSKLRLASVVDRGADFERVTFETA
;
A
#
# COMPACT_ATOMS: atom_id res chain seq x y z
N MET A 1 25.93 -21.70 -18.49
CA MET A 1 24.87 -22.00 -17.49
C MET A 1 23.52 -21.32 -17.80
N THR A 2 23.36 -20.60 -18.92
CA THR A 2 22.15 -19.82 -19.25
C THR A 2 21.15 -20.54 -20.18
N ALA A 3 21.62 -21.46 -21.03
CA ALA A 3 20.78 -22.23 -21.96
C ALA A 3 19.65 -23.05 -21.31
N PRO A 4 19.86 -23.81 -20.22
CA PRO A 4 18.78 -24.62 -19.63
C PRO A 4 17.71 -23.76 -18.93
N LEU A 5 18.10 -22.57 -18.48
CA LEU A 5 17.20 -21.61 -17.85
C LEU A 5 16.30 -20.92 -18.89
N ALA A 6 16.86 -20.61 -20.07
CA ALA A 6 16.12 -20.09 -21.20
C ALA A 6 15.13 -21.13 -21.77
N GLU A 7 15.54 -22.40 -21.88
CA GLU A 7 14.68 -23.50 -22.32
C GLU A 7 13.48 -23.68 -21.37
N SER A 8 13.74 -23.77 -20.06
CA SER A 8 12.67 -23.88 -19.04
C SER A 8 11.70 -22.70 -19.08
N LEU A 9 12.20 -21.47 -19.27
CA LEU A 9 11.38 -20.27 -19.42
C LEU A 9 10.51 -20.34 -20.68
N LEU A 10 11.09 -20.69 -21.83
CA LEU A 10 10.36 -20.77 -23.09
C LEU A 10 9.31 -21.89 -23.08
N THR A 11 9.61 -23.05 -22.49
CA THR A 11 8.63 -24.13 -22.30
C THR A 11 7.48 -23.69 -21.39
N MET A 12 7.77 -22.94 -20.32
CA MET A 12 6.75 -22.41 -19.41
C MET A 12 5.87 -21.35 -20.09
N LEU A 13 6.48 -20.46 -20.88
CA LEU A 13 5.75 -19.46 -21.67
C LEU A 13 4.88 -20.13 -22.74
N TYR A 14 5.43 -21.08 -23.51
CA TYR A 14 4.68 -21.81 -24.52
C TYR A 14 3.48 -22.55 -23.92
N ARG A 15 3.66 -23.24 -22.79
CA ARG A 15 2.55 -23.88 -22.06
C ARG A 15 1.47 -22.87 -21.67
N ARG A 16 1.85 -21.71 -21.11
CA ARG A 16 0.90 -20.71 -20.63
C ARG A 16 0.24 -19.87 -21.71
N TRP A 17 0.90 -19.67 -22.84
CA TRP A 17 0.44 -18.77 -23.91
C TRP A 17 -0.21 -19.52 -25.07
N CYS A 18 0.23 -20.75 -25.34
CA CYS A 18 -0.16 -21.53 -26.51
C CYS A 18 -0.97 -22.78 -26.18
N GLU A 19 -0.62 -23.52 -25.12
CA GLU A 19 -1.28 -24.81 -24.81
C GLU A 19 -2.45 -24.66 -23.83
N ASP A 20 -2.28 -23.81 -22.81
CA ASP A 20 -3.22 -23.68 -21.72
C ASP A 20 -4.02 -22.38 -21.90
N LYS A 21 -5.26 -22.50 -22.43
CA LYS A 21 -6.28 -21.50 -22.11
C LYS A 21 -6.55 -21.67 -20.62
N GLN A 22 -5.73 -21.08 -19.76
CA GLN A 22 -5.98 -21.09 -18.32
C GLN A 22 -7.43 -20.66 -18.09
N SER A 23 -8.29 -21.63 -17.80
CA SER A 23 -9.69 -21.37 -17.50
C SER A 23 -9.63 -20.61 -16.19
N ARG A 24 -9.77 -19.29 -16.29
CA ARG A 24 -9.58 -18.36 -15.19
C ARG A 24 -10.48 -18.84 -14.05
N ALA A 25 -9.90 -19.16 -12.89
CA ALA A 25 -10.60 -19.81 -11.78
C ALA A 25 -11.87 -19.07 -11.32
N HIS A 26 -11.91 -17.75 -11.54
CA HIS A 26 -13.12 -16.94 -11.38
C HIS A 26 -13.46 -16.22 -12.69
N PRO A 27 -14.70 -16.40 -13.20
CA PRO A 27 -15.16 -15.70 -14.40
C PRO A 27 -15.27 -14.20 -14.10
N ARG A 28 -14.98 -13.38 -15.13
CA ARG A 28 -15.18 -11.94 -15.05
C ARG A 28 -16.64 -11.61 -15.29
N ARG A 29 -17.17 -10.67 -14.52
CA ARG A 29 -18.47 -10.06 -14.76
C ARG A 29 -18.25 -8.67 -15.33
N SER A 30 -19.03 -8.32 -16.35
CA SER A 30 -19.11 -6.92 -16.78
C SER A 30 -19.57 -6.11 -15.58
N ALA A 31 -18.75 -5.15 -15.19
CA ALA A 31 -19.05 -4.23 -14.11
C ALA A 31 -19.10 -2.83 -14.70
N SER A 32 -20.11 -2.06 -14.29
CA SER A 32 -20.24 -0.65 -14.61
C SER A 32 -20.11 0.13 -13.32
N GLY A 33 -19.11 1.00 -13.24
CA GLY A 33 -18.84 1.82 -12.07
C GLY A 33 -17.55 2.60 -12.23
N THR A 34 -17.30 3.52 -11.31
CA THR A 34 -16.05 4.27 -11.24
C THR A 34 -15.26 3.86 -10.00
N ALA A 35 -13.95 3.98 -10.11
CA ALA A 35 -13.02 3.80 -9.01
C ALA A 35 -12.09 5.01 -8.95
N GLN A 36 -11.70 5.37 -7.75
CA GLN A 36 -10.67 6.36 -7.48
C GLN A 36 -9.40 5.64 -7.07
N THR A 37 -8.26 6.06 -7.62
CA THR A 37 -6.96 5.49 -7.27
C THR A 37 -5.97 6.57 -6.84
N CYS A 38 -5.11 6.24 -5.88
CA CYS A 38 -3.94 7.04 -5.53
C CYS A 38 -2.69 6.14 -5.53
N SER A 39 -1.53 6.73 -5.81
CA SER A 39 -0.25 6.02 -5.88
C SER A 39 0.78 6.61 -4.93
N GLY A 40 1.72 5.77 -4.48
CA GLY A 40 2.76 6.15 -3.53
C GLY A 40 2.35 5.96 -2.08
N MET A 41 3.26 5.35 -1.29
CA MET A 41 3.00 4.90 0.09
C MET A 41 2.40 6.00 0.97
N ALA A 42 2.92 7.24 0.90
CA ALA A 42 2.43 8.35 1.71
C ALA A 42 1.00 8.79 1.34
N ALA A 43 0.69 8.87 0.04
CA ALA A 43 -0.65 9.23 -0.44
C ALA A 43 -1.67 8.16 -0.05
N VAL A 44 -1.33 6.89 -0.30
CA VAL A 44 -2.18 5.75 0.09
C VAL A 44 -2.41 5.76 1.61
N HIS A 45 -1.37 6.02 2.41
CA HIS A 45 -1.48 6.07 3.86
C HIS A 45 -2.43 7.18 4.31
N TYR A 46 -2.30 8.37 3.72
CA TYR A 46 -3.21 9.48 3.97
C TYR A 46 -4.67 9.14 3.64
N PHE A 47 -4.94 8.57 2.47
CA PHE A 47 -6.32 8.24 2.07
C PHE A 47 -6.93 7.06 2.83
N VAL A 48 -6.11 6.14 3.33
CA VAL A 48 -6.56 5.04 4.21
C VAL A 48 -6.87 5.53 5.62
N THR A 49 -6.02 6.41 6.19
CA THR A 49 -6.14 6.83 7.60
C THR A 49 -6.86 8.16 7.81
N GLY A 50 -7.02 8.96 6.76
CA GLY A 50 -7.51 10.34 6.82
C GLY A 50 -6.52 11.32 7.49
N ARG A 51 -5.27 10.91 7.75
CA ARG A 51 -4.29 11.70 8.49
C ARG A 51 -2.96 11.74 7.76
N VAL A 52 -2.29 12.90 7.81
CA VAL A 52 -0.91 13.02 7.33
C VAL A 52 -0.02 12.19 8.24
N PHE A 53 0.85 11.37 7.65
CA PHE A 53 1.80 10.58 8.41
C PHE A 53 2.80 11.50 9.11
N ALA A 54 2.63 11.71 10.41
CA ALA A 54 3.53 12.50 11.23
C ALA A 54 4.59 11.60 11.87
N VAL A 55 5.86 11.90 11.63
CA VAL A 55 7.02 11.21 12.23
C VAL A 55 7.02 11.47 13.74
N ARG A 56 6.39 10.59 14.53
CA ARG A 56 6.57 10.59 15.99
C ARG A 56 7.97 10.08 16.32
N GLY A 57 8.99 10.94 16.22
CA GLY A 57 10.38 10.53 16.39
C GLY A 57 11.40 11.63 16.66
N GLY A 58 11.01 12.84 17.04
CA GLY A 58 11.95 13.86 17.52
C GLY A 58 11.45 14.48 18.82
N PRO A 59 12.33 14.92 19.75
CA PRO A 59 11.91 15.82 20.81
C PRO A 59 11.23 17.02 20.16
N PRO A 60 10.16 17.58 20.77
CA PRO A 60 9.46 18.71 20.20
C PRO A 60 10.50 19.78 19.90
N LYS A 61 10.61 20.20 18.63
CA LYS A 61 11.34 21.42 18.30
C LYS A 61 10.53 22.57 18.90
N ILE A 62 10.74 22.82 20.19
CA ILE A 62 10.24 24.00 20.87
C ILE A 62 10.87 25.18 20.14
N SER A 63 10.06 25.93 19.39
CA SER A 63 10.54 27.13 18.71
C SER A 63 11.09 28.10 19.76
N GLN A 64 12.08 28.94 19.42
CA GLN A 64 12.64 29.92 20.37
C GLN A 64 11.54 30.80 21.01
N VAL A 65 10.51 31.12 20.23
CA VAL A 65 9.32 31.84 20.67
C VAL A 65 8.52 31.07 21.75
N GLN A 66 8.48 29.74 21.67
CA GLN A 66 7.84 28.90 22.70
C GLN A 66 8.68 28.77 23.96
N HIS A 67 10.02 28.73 23.86
CA HIS A 67 10.89 28.77 25.03
C HIS A 67 10.69 30.05 25.85
N GLU A 68 10.56 31.20 25.19
CA GLU A 68 10.31 32.49 25.86
C GLU A 68 8.93 32.54 26.53
N GLN A 69 7.89 31.96 25.90
CA GLN A 69 6.54 31.92 26.47
C GLN A 69 6.43 30.99 27.69
N ILE A 70 7.17 29.88 27.71
CA ILE A 70 7.21 28.95 28.85
C ILE A 70 7.90 29.60 30.06
N ALA A 71 9.01 30.31 29.82
CA ALA A 71 9.76 31.01 30.87
C ALA A 71 8.96 32.17 31.50
N THR A 72 8.06 32.79 30.74
CA THR A 72 7.37 34.02 31.16
C THR A 72 5.99 33.77 31.77
N LEU A 73 5.28 32.71 31.37
CA LEU A 73 3.85 32.55 31.73
C LEU A 73 3.50 31.29 32.52
N GLY A 74 4.45 30.38 32.79
CA GLY A 74 4.24 29.23 33.69
C GLY A 74 3.06 28.31 33.35
N ARG A 75 2.47 28.45 32.16
CA ARG A 75 1.37 27.63 31.68
C ARG A 75 1.94 26.52 30.81
N VAL A 76 1.96 25.31 31.38
CA VAL A 76 1.99 24.09 30.56
C VAL A 76 0.68 24.09 29.78
N ALA A 77 0.71 24.65 28.58
CA ALA A 77 -0.35 24.43 27.61
C ALA A 77 -0.29 22.94 27.29
N THR A 78 -1.24 22.17 27.83
CA THR A 78 -1.60 20.85 27.31
C THR A 78 -2.05 21.08 25.87
N ARG A 79 -1.08 21.03 24.96
CA ARG A 79 -1.27 21.44 23.58
C ARG A 79 -2.08 20.35 22.88
N HIS A 80 -3.27 20.71 22.42
CA HIS A 80 -3.98 19.99 21.38
C HIS A 80 -3.07 19.90 20.15
N GLU A 81 -2.33 18.79 20.00
CA GLU A 81 -1.53 18.47 18.80
C GLU A 81 -2.34 17.63 17.79
N ASP A 82 -3.63 17.91 17.65
CA ASP A 82 -4.55 17.22 16.74
C ASP A 82 -5.11 18.15 15.64
N GLU A 83 -4.45 19.27 15.32
CA GLU A 83 -4.77 19.99 14.09
C GLU A 83 -4.07 19.32 12.90
N PRO A 84 -4.83 18.74 11.96
CA PRO A 84 -4.25 18.22 10.73
C PRO A 84 -3.55 19.39 10.02
N GLY A 85 -2.27 19.23 9.70
CA GLY A 85 -1.62 20.12 8.73
C GLY A 85 -2.45 20.19 7.44
N PRO A 86 -2.30 21.25 6.63
CA PRO A 86 -3.04 21.40 5.39
C PRO A 86 -2.95 20.11 4.56
N PRO A 87 -4.05 19.67 3.93
CA PRO A 87 -4.07 18.41 3.20
C PRO A 87 -2.94 18.44 2.16
N PRO A 88 -2.02 17.47 2.19
CA PRO A 88 -0.99 17.36 1.16
C PRO A 88 -1.65 17.25 -0.21
N ASP A 89 -0.97 17.77 -1.24
CA ASP A 89 -1.42 17.74 -2.64
C ASP A 89 -1.28 16.33 -3.24
N PHE A 90 -1.93 15.35 -2.61
CA PHE A 90 -1.97 13.98 -3.09
C PHE A 90 -3.08 13.84 -4.13
N ALA A 91 -2.68 13.58 -5.37
CA ALA A 91 -3.59 13.38 -6.48
C ALA A 91 -4.39 12.08 -6.33
N VAL A 92 -5.69 12.16 -6.66
CA VAL A 92 -6.59 11.01 -6.83
C VAL A 92 -7.07 11.01 -8.27
N GLU A 93 -6.84 9.89 -8.96
CA GLU A 93 -7.27 9.72 -10.35
C GLU A 93 -8.58 8.95 -10.42
N ALA A 94 -9.47 9.35 -11.34
CA ALA A 94 -10.70 8.64 -11.64
C ALA A 94 -10.51 7.62 -12.77
N TRP A 95 -11.06 6.42 -12.54
CA TRP A 95 -10.99 5.29 -13.46
C TRP A 95 -12.38 4.70 -13.68
N GLN A 96 -12.64 4.23 -14.90
CA GLN A 96 -13.82 3.43 -15.22
C GLN A 96 -13.52 1.95 -14.97
N ILE A 97 -14.39 1.28 -14.22
CA ILE A 97 -14.35 -0.19 -14.10
C ILE A 97 -14.95 -0.77 -15.38
N ARG A 98 -14.20 -1.66 -16.03
CA ARG A 98 -14.62 -2.36 -17.26
C ARG A 98 -15.09 -3.77 -16.98
N ASP A 99 -14.42 -4.46 -16.06
CA ASP A 99 -14.81 -5.77 -15.58
C ASP A 99 -14.25 -6.01 -14.17
N GLU A 100 -14.84 -6.97 -13.48
CA GLU A 100 -14.40 -7.42 -12.15
C GLU A 100 -14.37 -8.94 -12.06
N SER A 101 -13.52 -9.44 -11.16
CA SER A 101 -13.51 -10.81 -10.66
C SER A 101 -13.44 -10.80 -9.14
N ALA A 102 -13.47 -11.97 -8.50
CA ALA A 102 -13.48 -12.09 -7.03
C ALA A 102 -12.36 -11.33 -6.30
N SER A 103 -11.22 -11.07 -6.96
CA SER A 103 -10.06 -10.40 -6.36
C SER A 103 -9.40 -9.37 -7.27
N GLY A 104 -10.01 -8.98 -8.39
CA GLY A 104 -9.35 -8.16 -9.38
C GLY A 104 -10.30 -7.33 -10.22
N LEU A 105 -9.78 -6.21 -10.72
CA LEU A 105 -10.54 -5.25 -11.51
C LEU A 105 -9.75 -4.91 -12.77
N ARG A 106 -10.47 -4.71 -13.87
CA ARG A 106 -9.94 -4.01 -15.04
C ARG A 106 -10.43 -2.57 -15.00
N LEU A 107 -9.47 -1.65 -14.95
CA LEU A 107 -9.71 -0.23 -14.90
C LEU A 107 -9.24 0.41 -16.21
N ALA A 108 -9.95 1.45 -16.63
CA ALA A 108 -9.57 2.29 -17.75
C ALA A 108 -9.54 3.75 -17.32
N ARG A 109 -8.46 4.46 -17.66
CA ARG A 109 -8.29 5.86 -17.29
C ARG A 109 -9.27 6.70 -18.09
N VAL A 110 -10.13 7.44 -17.40
CA VAL A 110 -11.13 8.32 -18.04
C VAL A 110 -10.76 9.79 -17.96
N ASP A 111 -9.91 10.17 -17.00
CA ASP A 111 -9.48 11.55 -16.83
C ASP A 111 -8.34 11.89 -17.81
N PRO A 112 -8.54 12.82 -18.77
CA PRO A 112 -7.51 13.22 -19.71
C PRO A 112 -6.39 14.07 -19.05
N ALA A 113 -6.66 14.69 -17.89
CA ALA A 113 -5.67 15.45 -17.15
C ALA A 113 -4.79 14.56 -16.24
N ALA A 114 -5.20 13.31 -16.02
CA ALA A 114 -4.46 12.34 -15.22
C ALA A 114 -3.13 11.95 -15.90
N SER A 115 -2.04 12.38 -15.28
CA SER A 115 -0.67 12.22 -15.79
C SER A 115 0.17 11.25 -14.96
N SER A 116 -0.40 10.57 -13.95
CA SER A 116 0.39 9.64 -13.15
C SER A 116 0.96 8.53 -14.02
N ARG A 117 2.24 8.24 -13.78
CA ARG A 117 2.93 7.12 -14.39
C ARG A 117 2.70 5.90 -13.51
N LEU A 118 2.21 4.84 -14.13
CA LEU A 118 1.99 3.56 -13.45
C LEU A 118 3.04 2.54 -13.88
N ILE A 119 3.45 1.70 -12.94
CA ILE A 119 4.44 0.64 -13.17
C ILE A 119 3.80 -0.71 -12.82
N LEU A 120 4.24 -1.78 -13.50
CA LEU A 120 3.84 -3.14 -13.16
C LEU A 120 4.25 -3.47 -11.72
N GLY A 121 3.33 -4.05 -10.94
CA GLY A 121 3.55 -4.40 -9.55
C GLY A 121 3.42 -3.23 -8.56
N GLN A 122 3.08 -2.03 -9.01
CA GLN A 122 2.95 -0.87 -8.12
C GLN A 122 1.76 -1.02 -7.15
N LEU A 123 1.95 -0.61 -5.90
CA LEU A 123 0.91 -0.49 -4.88
C LEU A 123 0.06 0.74 -5.16
N LEU A 124 -1.26 0.55 -5.15
CA LEU A 124 -2.23 1.61 -5.27
C LEU A 124 -3.24 1.52 -4.13
N GLY A 125 -3.71 2.67 -3.67
CA GLY A 125 -4.95 2.76 -2.93
C GLY A 125 -6.10 2.84 -3.92
N ILE A 126 -7.16 2.06 -3.72
CA ILE A 126 -8.35 2.07 -4.56
C ILE A 126 -9.62 2.24 -3.74
N ARG A 127 -10.52 3.11 -4.18
CA ARG A 127 -11.85 3.27 -3.61
C ARG A 127 -12.90 3.15 -4.71
N LEU A 128 -13.79 2.17 -4.58
CA LEU A 128 -14.93 2.01 -5.48
C LEU A 128 -15.98 3.09 -5.18
N ALA A 129 -16.80 3.48 -6.17
CA ALA A 129 -17.77 4.57 -6.03
C ALA A 129 -18.63 4.49 -4.75
N ASP A 130 -19.13 3.31 -4.41
CA ASP A 130 -19.99 3.10 -3.24
C ASP A 130 -19.21 2.70 -1.97
N ALA A 131 -17.89 2.61 -2.05
CA ALA A 131 -17.04 2.22 -0.92
C ALA A 131 -16.67 3.44 -0.07
N LYS A 132 -16.83 3.29 1.25
CA LYS A 132 -16.44 4.30 2.24
C LYS A 132 -14.94 4.34 2.51
N ALA A 133 -14.25 3.21 2.35
CA ALA A 133 -12.84 3.07 2.66
C ALA A 133 -12.01 2.79 1.41
N PHE A 134 -10.75 3.23 1.45
CA PHE A 134 -9.75 2.78 0.48
C PHE A 134 -9.30 1.35 0.82
N LEU A 135 -9.16 0.54 -0.21
CA LEU A 135 -8.51 -0.76 -0.18
C LEU A 135 -7.12 -0.64 -0.80
N LEU A 136 -6.28 -1.65 -0.58
CA LEU A 136 -5.00 -1.76 -1.27
C LEU A 136 -5.13 -2.67 -2.49
N CYS A 137 -4.47 -2.32 -3.58
CA CYS A 137 -4.34 -3.18 -4.73
C CYS A 137 -2.97 -3.06 -5.38
N ALA A 138 -2.60 -4.07 -6.17
CA ALA A 138 -1.36 -4.09 -6.93
C ALA A 138 -1.63 -4.15 -8.43
N VAL A 139 -0.90 -3.37 -9.22
CA VAL A 139 -0.98 -3.40 -10.68
C VAL A 139 -0.41 -4.73 -11.19
N LYS A 140 -1.20 -5.51 -11.95
CA LYS A 140 -0.80 -6.81 -12.51
C LYS A 140 -0.56 -6.79 -14.01
N TRP A 141 -1.08 -5.80 -14.74
CA TRP A 141 -0.72 -5.51 -16.12
C TRP A 141 -1.14 -4.09 -16.48
N LEU A 142 -0.50 -3.54 -17.51
CA LEU A 142 -0.88 -2.28 -18.16
C LEU A 142 -0.96 -2.50 -19.67
N SER A 143 -1.87 -1.82 -20.34
CA SER A 143 -2.04 -1.86 -21.78
C SER A 143 -2.62 -0.53 -22.25
N VAL A 144 -2.24 -0.06 -23.42
CA VAL A 144 -2.85 1.08 -24.07
C VAL A 144 -3.71 0.55 -25.22
N SER A 145 -4.98 0.95 -25.27
CA SER A 145 -5.88 0.54 -26.35
C SER A 145 -5.54 1.24 -27.67
N VAL A 146 -6.18 0.82 -28.76
CA VAL A 146 -6.03 1.46 -30.08
C VAL A 146 -6.52 2.92 -30.05
N GLU A 147 -7.49 3.21 -29.19
CA GLU A 147 -8.01 4.55 -28.92
C GLU A 147 -7.16 5.35 -27.91
N PHE A 148 -5.93 4.91 -27.64
CA PHE A 148 -4.99 5.51 -26.68
C PHE A 148 -5.48 5.55 -25.22
N GLU A 149 -6.44 4.69 -24.86
CA GLU A 149 -6.92 4.57 -23.49
C GLU A 149 -5.97 3.71 -22.65
N LEU A 150 -5.42 4.27 -21.57
CA LEU A 150 -4.65 3.48 -20.61
C LEU A 150 -5.57 2.56 -19.82
N ARG A 151 -5.32 1.25 -19.92
CA ARG A 151 -6.00 0.20 -19.19
C ARG A 151 -5.03 -0.50 -18.25
N ILE A 152 -5.50 -0.81 -17.06
CA ILE A 152 -4.74 -1.58 -16.07
C ILE A 152 -5.58 -2.72 -15.51
N GLY A 153 -4.93 -3.82 -15.19
CA GLY A 153 -5.49 -4.83 -14.32
C GLY A 153 -4.90 -4.67 -12.93
N VAL A 154 -5.76 -4.56 -11.92
CA VAL A 154 -5.34 -4.53 -10.52
C VAL A 154 -5.85 -5.76 -9.79
N GLN A 155 -5.08 -6.22 -8.80
CA GLN A 155 -5.51 -7.23 -7.85
C GLN A 155 -5.68 -6.58 -6.48
N ILE A 156 -6.87 -6.69 -5.90
CA ILE A 156 -7.16 -6.20 -4.55
C ILE A 156 -6.45 -7.10 -3.55
N LEU A 157 -5.72 -6.50 -2.62
CA LEU A 157 -5.12 -7.21 -1.49
C LEU A 157 -6.22 -7.50 -0.46
N PRO A 158 -6.39 -8.76 -0.02
CA PRO A 158 -7.41 -9.10 0.98
C PRO A 158 -7.22 -8.34 2.29
N GLY A 159 -8.33 -7.86 2.86
CA GLY A 159 -8.37 -7.16 4.15
C GLY A 159 -8.66 -5.67 4.00
N ILE A 160 -9.27 -5.08 5.03
CA ILE A 160 -9.43 -3.63 5.12
C ILE A 160 -8.12 -3.08 5.69
N PRO A 161 -7.38 -2.23 4.94
CA PRO A 161 -6.09 -1.75 5.39
C PRO A 161 -6.23 -0.84 6.62
N GLN A 162 -5.38 -1.09 7.60
CA GLN A 162 -5.18 -0.22 8.75
C GLN A 162 -3.81 0.43 8.58
N GLY A 163 -3.75 1.76 8.70
CA GLY A 163 -2.48 2.47 8.65
C GLY A 163 -1.60 2.06 9.84
N ALA A 164 -0.33 1.78 9.55
CA ALA A 164 0.66 1.41 10.53
C ALA A 164 1.93 2.23 10.32
N ALA A 165 2.67 2.44 11.40
CA ALA A 165 4.00 3.01 11.36
C ALA A 165 5.00 1.96 11.83
N ILE A 166 6.05 1.70 11.05
CA ILE A 166 7.06 0.69 11.38
C ILE A 166 8.44 1.31 11.59
N ARG A 167 9.23 0.73 12.50
CA ARG A 167 10.67 1.00 12.64
C ARG A 167 11.42 -0.30 12.98
N ALA A 168 12.72 -0.39 12.74
CA ALA A 168 13.46 -1.56 13.23
C ALA A 168 13.44 -1.60 14.77
N ALA A 169 13.43 -2.80 15.35
CA ALA A 169 13.63 -2.99 16.79
C ALA A 169 15.11 -3.34 17.06
N GLY A 170 15.72 -2.75 18.11
CA GLY A 170 17.11 -3.01 18.50
C GLY A 170 17.78 -1.85 19.23
N ALA A 171 19.02 -2.03 19.71
CA ALA A 171 19.74 -1.00 20.49
C ALA A 171 20.00 0.32 19.72
N ASN A 172 20.05 0.27 18.39
CA ASN A 172 20.15 1.45 17.51
C ASN A 172 18.78 1.95 17.00
N ALA A 173 17.66 1.35 17.42
CA ALA A 173 16.31 1.69 16.96
C ALA A 173 15.81 3.05 17.45
N ALA A 174 16.40 3.60 18.51
CA ALA A 174 16.02 4.91 19.04
C ALA A 174 16.23 6.06 18.02
N ALA A 175 17.07 5.84 17.00
CA ALA A 175 17.38 6.83 15.96
C ALA A 175 16.63 6.59 14.62
N GLU A 176 15.96 5.45 14.44
CA GLU A 176 15.25 5.17 13.19
C GLU A 176 13.87 5.85 13.16
N GLN A 177 13.61 6.56 12.07
CA GLN A 177 12.33 7.22 11.84
C GLN A 177 11.26 6.18 11.49
N TYR A 178 10.07 6.35 12.08
CA TYR A 178 8.89 5.60 11.67
C TYR A 178 8.61 5.80 10.18
N THR A 179 8.32 4.70 9.51
CA THR A 179 8.00 4.65 8.08
C THR A 179 6.58 4.13 7.90
N PRO A 180 5.78 4.68 6.96
CA PRO A 180 4.41 4.22 6.74
C PRO A 180 4.36 2.78 6.21
N ALA A 181 3.38 2.04 6.71
CA ALA A 181 3.08 0.66 6.35
C ALA A 181 1.57 0.43 6.50
N PHE A 182 1.10 -0.77 6.15
CA PHE A 182 -0.30 -1.15 6.36
C PHE A 182 -0.42 -2.53 6.97
N LEU A 183 -1.26 -2.65 7.99
CA LEU A 183 -1.71 -3.93 8.50
C LEU A 183 -2.98 -4.35 7.75
N LEU A 184 -2.97 -5.55 7.19
CA LEU A 184 -4.12 -6.18 6.53
C LEU A 184 -4.60 -7.34 7.41
N PRO A 185 -5.77 -7.19 8.08
CA PRO A 185 -6.35 -8.24 8.92
C PRO A 185 -6.66 -9.51 8.13
N ALA A 186 -6.70 -10.65 8.84
CA ALA A 186 -7.07 -11.93 8.24
C ALA A 186 -8.50 -11.91 7.67
N VAL A 187 -8.68 -12.53 6.50
CA VAL A 187 -9.99 -12.70 5.85
C VAL A 187 -10.27 -14.18 5.69
N ALA A 188 -11.01 -14.76 6.66
CA ALA A 188 -11.27 -16.20 6.73
C ALA A 188 -11.96 -16.75 5.46
N ALA A 189 -12.93 -16.01 4.90
CA ALA A 189 -13.64 -16.40 3.68
C ALA A 189 -12.73 -16.52 2.44
N LEU A 190 -11.56 -15.86 2.46
CA LEU A 190 -10.57 -15.89 1.38
C LEU A 190 -9.33 -16.71 1.76
N GLN A 191 -9.33 -17.39 2.92
CA GLN A 191 -8.17 -18.08 3.48
C GLN A 191 -6.90 -17.19 3.51
N ALA A 192 -7.10 -15.88 3.67
CA ALA A 192 -6.01 -14.91 3.69
C ALA A 192 -5.58 -14.67 5.15
N PRO A 193 -4.33 -14.97 5.52
CA PRO A 193 -3.83 -14.67 6.86
C PRO A 193 -3.66 -13.17 7.05
N GLU A 194 -3.45 -12.76 8.31
CA GLU A 194 -3.03 -11.40 8.62
C GLU A 194 -1.64 -11.12 8.01
N THR A 195 -1.49 -9.97 7.37
CA THR A 195 -0.26 -9.59 6.68
C THR A 195 0.08 -8.13 6.89
N LEU A 196 1.36 -7.79 6.73
CA LEU A 196 1.88 -6.44 6.79
C LEU A 196 2.38 -6.06 5.39
N VAL A 197 1.98 -4.90 4.89
CA VAL A 197 2.50 -4.28 3.67
C VAL A 197 3.54 -3.25 4.09
N VAL A 198 4.78 -3.46 3.67
CA VAL A 198 5.94 -2.62 4.02
C VAL A 198 6.61 -2.08 2.76
N PRO A 199 7.38 -0.98 2.85
CA PRO A 199 8.21 -0.54 1.73
C PRO A 199 9.26 -1.58 1.33
N PRO A 200 9.81 -1.51 0.11
CA PRO A 200 10.79 -2.48 -0.36
C PRO A 200 12.08 -2.44 0.48
N GLY A 201 12.64 -3.62 0.76
CA GLY A 201 13.89 -3.77 1.51
C GLY A 201 13.72 -3.84 3.03
N TRP A 202 12.48 -3.76 3.52
CA TRP A 202 12.18 -3.98 4.92
C TRP A 202 12.24 -5.45 5.30
N PHE A 203 11.79 -6.35 4.42
CA PHE A 203 11.77 -7.77 4.73
C PHE A 203 13.18 -8.35 4.82
N LYS A 204 13.51 -8.88 6.00
CA LYS A 204 14.57 -9.86 6.21
C LYS A 204 14.01 -10.94 7.14
N PRO A 205 14.29 -12.23 6.91
CA PRO A 205 13.83 -13.29 7.81
C PRO A 205 14.25 -13.00 9.25
N ASN A 206 13.33 -13.19 10.20
CA ASN A 206 13.52 -12.95 11.63
C ASN A 206 13.86 -11.50 12.01
N ARG A 207 13.65 -10.52 11.12
CA ARG A 207 13.81 -9.11 11.49
C ARG A 207 12.72 -8.71 12.47
N GLU A 208 13.13 -8.22 13.63
CA GLU A 208 12.23 -7.59 14.59
C GLU A 208 11.97 -6.14 14.20
N ILE A 209 10.71 -5.74 14.23
CA ILE A 209 10.24 -4.39 14.00
C ILE A 209 9.27 -4.00 15.11
N GLU A 210 9.22 -2.71 15.40
CA GLU A 210 8.13 -2.13 16.18
C GLU A 210 7.07 -1.60 15.21
N VAL A 211 5.83 -1.96 15.46
CA VAL A 211 4.67 -1.56 14.67
C VAL A 211 3.72 -0.79 15.55
N LEU A 212 3.49 0.46 15.20
CA LEU A 212 2.55 1.37 15.83
C LEU A 212 1.30 1.46 14.97
N THR A 213 0.19 0.94 15.50
CA THR A 213 -1.17 1.16 15.00
C THR A 213 -1.92 1.99 16.04
N GLU A 214 -2.99 1.46 16.63
CA GLU A 214 -3.61 1.98 17.85
C GLU A 214 -2.71 1.73 19.08
N ARG A 215 -1.93 0.65 19.05
CA ARG A 215 -0.98 0.27 20.10
C ARG A 215 0.37 -0.02 19.48
N SER A 216 1.45 0.24 20.23
CA SER A 216 2.78 -0.22 19.85
C SER A 216 2.91 -1.71 20.19
N SER A 217 3.44 -2.48 19.23
CA SER A 217 3.72 -3.91 19.36
C SER A 217 5.03 -4.26 18.67
N LYS A 218 5.72 -5.28 19.17
CA LYS A 218 6.92 -5.82 18.51
C LYS A 218 6.52 -7.05 17.69
N LEU A 219 6.91 -7.05 16.43
CA LEU A 219 6.62 -8.12 15.49
C LEU A 219 7.91 -8.62 14.85
N ARG A 220 7.95 -9.91 14.54
CA ARG A 220 9.04 -10.55 13.83
C ARG A 220 8.57 -10.93 12.43
N LEU A 221 9.26 -10.44 11.40
CA LEU A 221 8.93 -10.74 10.01
C LEU A 221 9.28 -12.20 9.67
N ALA A 222 8.30 -12.94 9.16
CA ALA A 222 8.40 -14.38 8.94
C ALA A 222 8.66 -14.74 7.47
N SER A 223 7.72 -14.40 6.56
CA SER A 223 7.82 -14.76 5.14
C SER A 223 7.24 -13.70 4.22
N VAL A 224 7.60 -13.75 2.93
CA VAL A 224 7.04 -12.86 1.90
C VAL A 224 5.88 -13.57 1.20
N VAL A 225 4.73 -12.91 1.18
CA VAL A 225 3.50 -13.35 0.50
C VAL A 225 3.43 -12.82 -0.93
N ASP A 226 3.79 -11.55 -1.14
CA ASP A 226 3.83 -10.92 -2.47
C ASP A 226 4.92 -9.83 -2.50
N ARG A 227 5.48 -9.56 -3.68
CA ARG A 227 6.38 -8.43 -3.91
C ARG A 227 5.87 -7.61 -5.08
N GLY A 228 5.67 -6.32 -4.83
CA GLY A 228 5.42 -5.33 -5.85
C GLY A 228 6.69 -4.58 -6.27
N ALA A 229 6.49 -3.55 -7.08
CA ALA A 229 7.55 -2.63 -7.48
C ALA A 229 8.00 -1.72 -6.32
N ASP A 230 7.07 -1.35 -5.45
CA ASP A 230 7.24 -0.37 -4.38
C ASP A 230 6.68 -0.84 -3.03
N PHE A 231 6.44 -2.15 -2.87
CA PHE A 231 6.01 -2.75 -1.61
C PHE A 231 6.42 -4.23 -1.49
N GLU A 232 6.49 -4.72 -0.26
CA GLU A 232 6.53 -6.14 0.09
C GLU A 232 5.34 -6.45 1.01
N ARG A 233 4.59 -7.53 0.72
CA ARG A 233 3.54 -8.03 1.60
C ARG A 233 4.02 -9.28 2.30
N VAL A 234 3.88 -9.30 3.62
CA VAL A 234 4.73 -10.08 4.50
C VAL A 234 3.90 -10.66 5.64
N THR A 235 4.16 -11.91 6.04
CA THR A 235 3.63 -12.48 7.28
C THR A 235 4.57 -12.16 8.44
N PHE A 236 4.02 -12.18 9.66
CA PHE A 236 4.76 -11.90 10.86
C PHE A 236 4.25 -12.74 12.03
N GLU A 237 5.04 -12.77 13.09
CA GLU A 237 4.71 -13.39 14.38
C GLU A 237 4.90 -12.34 15.47
N THR A 238 4.19 -12.47 16.59
CA THR A 238 4.49 -11.68 17.79
C THR A 238 5.88 -12.03 18.30
N ALA A 239 6.73 -11.01 18.48
CA ALA A 239 8.11 -11.17 18.96
C ALA A 239 8.17 -11.39 20.47
#